data_AF-N6TWS2-F1
#
_entry.id   AF-N6TWS2-F1
#
_cell.length_a   1.000
_cell.length_b   1.000
_cell.length_c   1.000
_cell.angle_alpha   90.00
_cell.angle_beta   90.00
_cell.angle_gamma   90.00
#
_symmetry.space_group_name_H-M   'P 1'
#
loop_
_entity.id
_entity.type
_entity.pdbx_description
1 polymer ?
#
loop_
_entity_poly.entity_id
_entity_poly.type
_entity_poly.pdbx_seq_one_letter_code
_entity_poly.pdbx_strand_id
1 'polypeptide(L)'
;MMLIIKPMYMLETVGKDLQKLALEKLKDEDTSISVLGIQLLVTYMYVDCWEHLDRTDVECEQTSPDHLVQTIEKISAIFECIKKSHVSEVEVLSSILPLILRDFFSPSDILTKVIGEFLSPQQPHPKLMSGVVFKVFDSAIQLNQLPLLQDWVVFSLSNFTKSFSNMATWCLTCFFISASPNKWLKAYFPYVQNRVGRYDYEDKKIFCIAGADFYKHLTNCHQRKSFVDSFMRVKDEKDMPFNDLLNSI
;
A
#
# COMPACT_ATOMS: atom_id res chain seq x y z
N MET A 1 24.32 34.31 -12.06
CA MET A 1 23.03 34.83 -11.53
C MET A 1 21.97 33.82 -11.94
N MET A 2 21.77 32.80 -11.11
CA MET A 2 20.84 31.71 -11.37
C MET A 2 19.44 32.26 -11.07
N LEU A 3 18.62 32.43 -12.11
CA LEU A 3 17.23 32.85 -11.99
C LEU A 3 16.47 31.76 -11.23
N ILE A 4 16.38 31.91 -9.91
CA ILE A 4 15.30 31.30 -9.13
C ILE A 4 14.04 32.08 -9.51
N ILE A 5 13.46 31.71 -10.66
CA ILE A 5 12.07 32.07 -10.96
C ILE A 5 11.27 31.44 -9.82
N LYS A 6 10.58 32.26 -9.02
CA LYS A 6 9.71 31.76 -7.96
C LYS A 6 8.81 30.67 -8.56
N PRO A 7 8.85 29.41 -8.07
CA PRO A 7 8.07 28.29 -8.62
C PRO A 7 6.58 28.64 -8.79
N MET A 8 6.09 29.49 -7.88
CA MET A 8 4.73 30.01 -7.78
C MET A 8 4.23 30.74 -9.04
N TYR A 9 5.06 31.55 -9.71
CA TYR A 9 4.60 32.36 -10.87
C TYR A 9 4.41 31.50 -12.13
N MET A 10 5.19 30.44 -12.30
CA MET A 10 5.04 29.47 -13.41
C MET A 10 3.78 28.61 -13.23
N LEU A 11 3.46 28.24 -11.99
CA LEU A 11 2.32 27.36 -11.69
C LEU A 11 0.98 28.07 -11.90
N GLU A 12 0.88 29.36 -11.58
CA GLU A 12 -0.35 30.15 -11.77
C GLU A 12 -0.73 30.34 -13.24
N THR A 13 0.24 30.34 -14.18
CA THR A 13 -0.02 30.57 -15.60
C THR A 13 -0.02 29.30 -16.46
N VAL A 14 0.83 28.31 -16.12
CA VAL A 14 1.06 27.10 -16.97
C VAL A 14 0.80 25.80 -16.20
N GLY A 15 0.55 25.85 -14.89
CA GLY A 15 0.43 24.66 -14.04
C GLY A 15 -0.66 23.68 -14.48
N LYS A 16 -1.84 24.18 -14.85
CA LYS A 16 -2.95 23.33 -15.33
C LYS A 16 -2.63 22.64 -16.65
N ASP A 17 -1.96 23.35 -17.56
CA ASP A 17 -1.55 22.78 -18.85
C ASP A 17 -0.44 21.74 -18.67
N LEU A 18 0.49 21.97 -17.74
CA LEU A 18 1.52 20.99 -17.36
C LEU A 18 0.92 19.74 -16.71
N GLN A 19 -0.05 19.91 -15.80
CA GLN A 19 -0.76 18.78 -15.19
C GLN A 19 -1.49 17.96 -16.26
N LYS A 20 -2.20 18.63 -17.17
CA LYS A 20 -2.90 17.97 -18.27
C LYS A 20 -1.93 17.22 -19.17
N LEU A 21 -0.84 17.84 -19.57
CA LEU A 21 0.21 17.23 -20.38
C LEU A 21 0.82 16.01 -19.67
N ALA A 22 1.09 16.10 -18.37
CA ALA A 22 1.61 14.99 -17.58
C ALA A 22 0.64 13.80 -17.56
N LEU A 23 -0.65 14.05 -17.34
CA LEU A 23 -1.69 13.03 -17.34
C LEU A 23 -1.94 12.40 -18.72
N GLU A 24 -1.74 13.17 -19.79
CA GLU A 24 -1.78 12.66 -21.17
C GLU A 24 -0.57 11.76 -21.44
N LYS A 25 0.64 12.20 -21.06
CA LYS A 25 1.88 11.45 -21.28
C LYS A 25 1.99 10.20 -20.42
N LEU A 26 1.40 10.19 -19.22
CA LEU A 26 1.27 9.01 -18.36
C LEU A 26 0.54 7.84 -19.04
N LYS A 27 -0.29 8.11 -20.06
CA LYS A 27 -1.10 7.10 -20.75
C LYS A 27 -0.49 6.67 -22.09
N ASP A 28 0.71 7.13 -22.39
CA ASP A 28 1.40 6.82 -23.64
C ASP A 28 1.83 5.34 -23.65
N GLU A 29 1.81 4.70 -24.82
CA GLU A 29 2.21 3.30 -24.97
C GLU A 29 3.73 3.14 -24.90
N ASP A 30 4.49 4.18 -25.27
CA ASP A 30 5.94 4.18 -25.13
C ASP A 30 6.32 4.36 -23.65
N THR A 31 6.92 3.32 -23.07
CA THR A 31 7.39 3.31 -21.68
C THR A 31 8.32 4.49 -21.36
N SER A 32 9.14 4.92 -22.32
CA SER A 32 10.05 6.05 -22.12
C SER A 32 9.28 7.35 -21.94
N ILE A 33 8.22 7.54 -22.73
CA ILE A 33 7.35 8.73 -22.66
C ILE A 33 6.49 8.68 -21.41
N SER A 34 5.94 7.51 -21.07
CA SER A 34 5.13 7.34 -19.86
C SER A 34 5.92 7.64 -18.59
N VAL A 35 7.18 7.15 -18.49
CA VAL A 35 8.08 7.49 -17.38
C VAL A 35 8.33 8.99 -17.26
N LEU A 36 8.49 9.71 -18.37
CA LEU A 36 8.60 11.17 -18.35
C LEU A 36 7.29 11.83 -17.90
N GLY A 37 6.14 11.27 -18.30
CA GLY A 37 4.82 11.69 -17.81
C GLY A 37 4.68 11.52 -16.30
N ILE A 38 5.12 10.38 -15.75
CA ILE A 38 5.19 10.10 -14.31
C ILE A 38 6.06 11.14 -13.62
N GLN A 39 7.29 11.35 -14.10
CA GLN A 39 8.22 12.31 -13.51
C GLN A 39 7.66 13.73 -13.51
N LEU A 40 7.04 14.15 -14.60
CA LEU A 40 6.40 15.46 -14.70
C LEU A 40 5.22 15.59 -13.73
N LEU A 41 4.38 14.56 -13.63
CA LEU A 41 3.24 14.55 -12.70
C LEU A 41 3.70 14.63 -11.25
N VAL A 42 4.69 13.83 -10.87
CA VAL A 42 5.26 13.85 -9.51
C VAL A 42 5.91 15.21 -9.22
N THR A 43 6.68 15.74 -10.15
CA THR A 43 7.28 17.08 -10.00
C THR A 43 6.20 18.15 -9.81
N TYR A 44 5.15 18.10 -10.63
CA TYR A 44 4.00 18.99 -10.48
C TYR A 44 3.39 18.87 -9.07
N MET A 45 3.12 17.65 -8.59
CA MET A 45 2.56 17.43 -7.25
C MET A 45 3.41 18.05 -6.14
N TYR A 46 4.73 17.84 -6.16
CA TYR A 46 5.61 18.39 -5.12
C TYR A 46 5.79 19.91 -5.23
N VAL A 47 5.75 20.49 -6.43
CA VAL A 47 5.80 21.95 -6.62
C VAL A 47 4.49 22.62 -6.18
N ASP A 48 3.34 22.03 -6.54
CA ASP A 48 1.98 22.47 -6.17
C ASP A 48 1.80 22.48 -4.64
N CYS A 49 2.44 21.54 -3.95
CA CYS A 49 2.32 21.38 -2.50
C CYS A 49 3.52 21.89 -1.71
N TRP A 50 4.49 22.57 -2.34
CA TRP A 50 5.77 22.92 -1.72
C TRP A 50 5.57 23.68 -0.40
N GLU A 51 4.66 24.66 -0.37
CA GLU A 51 4.40 25.47 0.83
C GLU A 51 3.79 24.69 1.99
N HIS A 52 3.08 23.59 1.70
CA HIS A 52 2.51 22.71 2.72
C HIS A 52 3.55 21.72 3.25
N LEU A 53 4.45 21.24 2.37
CA LEU A 53 5.52 20.30 2.72
C LEU A 53 6.68 20.98 3.48
N ASP A 54 6.96 22.26 3.22
CA ASP A 54 8.02 23.04 3.87
C ASP A 54 7.63 23.48 5.30
N ARG A 55 6.32 23.47 5.63
CA ARG A 55 5.85 23.75 6.98
C ARG A 55 5.99 22.48 7.84
N THR A 56 7.05 22.43 8.64
CA THR A 56 7.33 21.37 9.64
C THR A 56 6.31 21.22 10.78
N ASP A 57 5.19 21.96 10.77
CA ASP A 57 4.19 21.88 11.82
C ASP A 57 3.32 20.63 11.65
N VAL A 58 3.35 19.79 12.68
CA VAL A 58 2.76 18.43 12.77
C VAL A 58 1.22 18.43 12.74
N GLU A 59 0.58 19.59 12.53
CA GLU A 59 -0.88 19.76 12.51
C GLU A 59 -1.32 20.54 11.27
N CYS A 60 -0.93 20.12 10.06
CA CYS A 60 -1.61 20.58 8.84
C CYS A 60 -2.84 19.71 8.57
N GLU A 61 -3.83 19.74 9.46
CA GLU A 61 -5.17 19.17 9.22
C GLU A 61 -6.00 19.97 8.21
N GLN A 62 -5.39 20.90 7.46
CA GLN A 62 -6.12 21.75 6.53
C GLN A 62 -5.43 21.84 5.16
N THR A 63 -5.17 20.69 4.56
CA THR A 63 -5.26 20.62 3.10
C THR A 63 -6.69 21.00 2.74
N SER A 64 -6.90 22.05 1.95
CA SER A 64 -8.26 22.41 1.54
C SER A 64 -8.93 21.18 0.91
N PRO A 65 -10.22 20.92 1.17
CA PRO A 65 -10.90 19.73 0.65
C PRO A 65 -10.71 19.57 -0.87
N ASP A 66 -10.70 20.69 -1.60
CA ASP A 66 -10.48 20.73 -3.04
C ASP A 66 -9.07 20.26 -3.43
N HIS A 67 -8.04 20.66 -2.69
CA HIS A 67 -6.66 20.25 -2.95
C HIS A 67 -6.45 18.75 -2.65
N LEU A 68 -7.09 18.24 -1.59
CA LEU A 68 -7.06 16.82 -1.27
C LEU A 68 -7.72 15.99 -2.39
N VAL A 69 -8.88 16.43 -2.90
CA VAL A 69 -9.57 15.78 -4.03
C VAL A 69 -8.66 15.72 -5.26
N GLN A 70 -8.02 16.83 -5.63
CA GLN A 70 -7.09 16.85 -6.77
C GLN A 70 -5.90 15.91 -6.55
N THR A 71 -5.39 15.81 -5.33
CA THR A 71 -4.28 14.90 -4.99
C THR A 71 -4.72 13.43 -5.09
N ILE A 72 -5.93 13.11 -4.63
CA ILE A 72 -6.55 11.78 -4.79
C ILE A 72 -6.70 11.42 -6.27
N GLU A 73 -7.13 12.35 -7.11
CA GLU A 73 -7.25 12.12 -8.56
C GLU A 73 -5.90 11.80 -9.20
N LYS A 74 -4.85 12.57 -8.87
CA LYS A 74 -3.48 12.37 -9.37
C LYS A 74 -2.93 11.00 -8.94
N ILE A 75 -3.09 10.62 -7.67
CA ILE A 75 -2.67 9.30 -7.17
C ILE A 75 -3.48 8.17 -7.80
N SER A 76 -4.79 8.37 -8.00
CA SER A 76 -5.63 7.37 -8.65
C SER A 76 -5.19 7.14 -10.10
N ALA A 77 -4.74 8.17 -10.81
CA ALA A 77 -4.13 8.02 -12.13
C ALA A 77 -2.86 7.16 -12.09
N ILE A 78 -2.02 7.30 -11.06
CA ILE A 78 -0.82 6.45 -10.86
C ILE A 78 -1.22 4.99 -10.61
N PHE A 79 -2.23 4.72 -9.79
CA PHE A 79 -2.74 3.35 -9.58
C PHE A 79 -3.34 2.74 -10.86
N GLU A 80 -4.04 3.54 -11.66
CA GLU A 80 -4.55 3.07 -12.95
C GLU A 80 -3.42 2.79 -13.96
N CYS A 81 -2.34 3.58 -13.92
CA CYS A 81 -1.11 3.32 -14.67
C CYS A 81 -0.50 1.97 -14.24
N ILE A 82 -0.36 1.72 -12.93
CA ILE A 82 0.11 0.42 -12.40
C ILE A 82 -0.68 -0.75 -12.99
N LYS A 83 -2.01 -0.64 -13.12
CA LYS A 83 -2.84 -1.73 -13.66
C LYS A 83 -2.64 -1.99 -15.15
N LYS A 84 -2.20 -1.00 -15.93
CA LYS A 84 -2.16 -1.07 -17.40
C LYS A 84 -0.74 -1.18 -17.96
N SER A 85 0.26 -0.77 -17.20
CA SER A 85 1.64 -0.68 -17.63
C SER A 85 2.39 -2.02 -17.63
N HIS A 86 3.50 -2.03 -18.37
CA HIS A 86 4.46 -3.12 -18.39
C HIS A 86 5.21 -3.26 -17.06
N VAL A 87 5.66 -4.48 -16.75
CA VAL A 87 6.26 -4.82 -15.44
C VAL A 87 7.42 -3.89 -15.06
N SER A 88 8.31 -3.53 -15.99
CA SER A 88 9.45 -2.63 -15.73
C SER A 88 9.02 -1.24 -15.26
N GLU A 89 7.94 -0.71 -15.81
CA GLU A 89 7.39 0.58 -15.40
C GLU A 89 6.70 0.48 -14.03
N VAL A 90 5.96 -0.62 -13.81
CA VAL A 90 5.29 -0.87 -12.54
C VAL A 90 6.29 -1.07 -11.41
N GLU A 91 7.46 -1.64 -11.67
CA GLU A 91 8.57 -1.74 -10.71
C GLU A 91 9.04 -0.36 -10.25
N VAL A 92 9.24 0.57 -11.19
CA VAL A 92 9.62 1.96 -10.89
C VAL A 92 8.51 2.63 -10.06
N LEU A 93 7.26 2.58 -10.52
CA LEU A 93 6.11 3.16 -9.83
C LEU A 93 5.95 2.61 -8.41
N SER A 94 5.99 1.28 -8.25
CA SER A 94 5.86 0.61 -6.95
C SER A 94 7.04 0.91 -6.03
N SER A 95 8.20 1.30 -6.56
CA SER A 95 9.35 1.69 -5.75
C SER A 95 9.19 3.06 -5.10
N ILE A 96 8.57 4.03 -5.81
CA ILE A 96 8.40 5.42 -5.38
C ILE A 96 7.04 5.69 -4.71
N LEU A 97 6.01 4.92 -5.04
CA LEU A 97 4.64 5.14 -4.58
C LEU A 97 4.51 5.21 -3.05
N PRO A 98 5.17 4.36 -2.22
CA PRO A 98 5.10 4.48 -0.77
C PRO A 98 5.60 5.83 -0.23
N LEU A 99 6.60 6.44 -0.89
CA LEU A 99 7.15 7.74 -0.49
C LEU A 99 6.15 8.85 -0.80
N ILE A 100 5.61 8.85 -2.02
CA ILE A 100 4.59 9.80 -2.46
C ILE A 100 3.38 9.72 -1.53
N LEU A 101 2.86 8.50 -1.28
CA LEU A 101 1.69 8.32 -0.41
C LEU A 101 1.93 8.87 1.00
N ARG A 102 3.09 8.61 1.60
CA ARG A 102 3.45 9.11 2.92
C ARG A 102 3.51 10.64 2.97
N ASP A 103 3.98 11.27 1.91
CA ASP A 103 4.17 12.72 1.88
C ASP A 103 2.84 13.49 1.68
N PHE A 104 1.83 12.86 1.05
CA PHE A 104 0.56 13.52 0.69
C PHE A 104 -0.68 13.10 1.48
N PHE A 105 -0.64 11.99 2.23
CA PHE A 105 -1.83 11.40 2.85
C PHE A 105 -1.62 11.03 4.32
N SER A 106 -2.72 11.01 5.07
CA SER A 106 -2.73 10.46 6.42
C SER A 106 -2.46 8.95 6.40
N PRO A 107 -1.88 8.35 7.46
CA PRO A 107 -1.69 6.90 7.54
C PRO A 107 -2.97 6.10 7.28
N SER A 108 -4.13 6.58 7.72
CA SER A 108 -5.43 5.90 7.52
C SER A 108 -5.86 5.88 6.05
N ASP A 109 -5.70 6.99 5.34
CA ASP A 109 -6.05 7.10 3.92
C ASP A 109 -5.15 6.22 3.05
N ILE A 110 -3.85 6.20 3.36
CA ILE A 110 -2.87 5.34 2.69
C ILE A 110 -3.27 3.88 2.84
N LEU A 111 -3.57 3.44 4.07
CA LEU A 111 -3.96 2.06 4.32
C LEU A 111 -5.24 1.69 3.57
N THR A 112 -6.27 2.53 3.63
CA THR A 112 -7.53 2.31 2.90
C THR A 112 -7.27 2.09 1.41
N LYS A 113 -6.51 3.00 0.78
CA LYS A 113 -6.27 2.98 -0.66
C LYS A 113 -5.36 1.83 -1.07
N VAL A 114 -4.22 1.65 -0.42
CA VAL A 114 -3.22 0.62 -0.78
C VAL A 114 -3.76 -0.78 -0.54
N ILE A 115 -4.47 -1.01 0.57
CA ILE A 115 -5.12 -2.30 0.84
C ILE A 115 -6.19 -2.57 -0.20
N GLY A 116 -7.04 -1.59 -0.51
CA GLY A 116 -8.07 -1.72 -1.54
C GLY A 116 -7.51 -2.08 -2.92
N GLU A 117 -6.42 -1.43 -3.35
CA GLU A 117 -5.77 -1.68 -4.64
C GLU A 117 -5.00 -3.01 -4.68
N PHE A 118 -4.45 -3.45 -3.55
CA PHE A 118 -3.79 -4.76 -3.45
C PHE A 118 -4.79 -5.92 -3.48
N LEU A 119 -5.99 -5.71 -2.92
CA LEU A 119 -7.06 -6.71 -2.86
C LEU A 119 -8.04 -6.66 -4.01
N SER A 120 -7.90 -5.66 -4.89
CA SER A 120 -8.69 -5.56 -6.10
C SER A 120 -8.47 -6.81 -6.96
N PRO A 121 -9.55 -7.51 -7.37
CA PRO A 121 -9.43 -8.65 -8.29
C PRO A 121 -8.94 -8.22 -9.69
N GLN A 122 -8.95 -6.92 -9.99
CA GLN A 122 -8.41 -6.35 -11.22
C GLN A 122 -6.92 -6.03 -11.14
N GLN A 123 -6.24 -6.27 -10.00
CA GLN A 123 -4.83 -5.98 -9.82
C GLN A 123 -3.95 -7.00 -10.57
N PRO A 124 -3.25 -6.62 -11.66
CA PRO A 124 -2.44 -7.58 -12.43
C PRO A 124 -1.06 -7.82 -11.82
N HIS A 125 -0.61 -6.95 -10.91
CA HIS A 125 0.74 -6.98 -10.35
C HIS A 125 0.73 -7.15 -8.82
N PRO A 126 0.07 -8.19 -8.27
CA PRO A 126 -0.05 -8.34 -6.81
C PRO A 126 1.32 -8.49 -6.13
N LYS A 127 2.30 -9.10 -6.81
CA LYS A 127 3.69 -9.18 -6.32
C LYS A 127 4.25 -7.80 -6.00
N LEU A 128 4.19 -6.86 -6.94
CA LEU A 128 4.76 -5.53 -6.78
C LEU A 128 3.96 -4.72 -5.76
N MET A 129 2.62 -4.82 -5.80
CA MET A 129 1.74 -4.19 -4.83
C MET A 129 1.95 -4.68 -3.39
N SER A 130 2.27 -5.96 -3.17
CA SER A 130 2.62 -6.44 -1.83
C SER A 130 3.88 -5.74 -1.29
N GLY A 131 4.82 -5.36 -2.15
CA GLY A 131 6.00 -4.58 -1.77
C GLY A 131 5.65 -3.14 -1.38
N VAL A 132 4.64 -2.54 -2.04
CA VAL A 132 4.09 -1.24 -1.65
C VAL A 132 3.45 -1.33 -0.26
N VAL A 133 2.61 -2.35 -0.02
CA VAL A 133 1.99 -2.63 1.29
C VAL A 133 3.08 -2.76 2.37
N PHE A 134 4.12 -3.57 2.12
CA PHE A 134 5.20 -3.78 3.07
C PHE A 134 5.92 -2.49 3.46
N LYS A 135 6.26 -1.63 2.49
CA LYS A 135 6.93 -0.34 2.74
C LYS A 135 6.02 0.66 3.46
N VAL A 136 4.73 0.69 3.13
CA VAL A 136 3.74 1.53 3.82
C VAL A 136 3.60 1.12 5.28
N PHE A 137 3.50 -0.18 5.54
CA PHE A 137 3.39 -0.72 6.89
C PHE A 137 4.67 -0.47 7.69
N ASP A 138 5.85 -0.69 7.09
CA ASP A 138 7.13 -0.39 7.73
C ASP A 138 7.23 1.09 8.13
N SER A 139 6.84 1.99 7.24
CA SER A 139 6.80 3.44 7.52
C SER A 139 5.83 3.77 8.66
N ALA A 140 4.62 3.20 8.64
CA ALA A 140 3.63 3.41 9.69
C ALA A 140 4.09 2.86 11.05
N ILE A 141 4.79 1.72 11.09
CA ILE A 141 5.40 1.19 12.33
C ILE A 141 6.47 2.14 12.87
N GLN A 142 7.33 2.68 11.99
CA GLN A 142 8.36 3.66 12.38
C GLN A 142 7.74 4.95 12.95
N LEU A 143 6.53 5.31 12.51
CA LEU A 143 5.74 6.44 13.00
C LEU A 143 4.85 6.09 14.23
N ASN A 144 5.08 4.95 14.88
CA ASN A 144 4.31 4.45 16.02
C ASN A 144 2.80 4.25 15.76
N GLN A 145 2.40 4.02 14.50
CA GLN A 145 1.01 3.77 14.09
C GLN A 145 0.63 2.27 14.09
N LEU A 146 1.32 1.45 14.88
CA LEU A 146 1.07 0.00 14.94
C LEU A 146 -0.39 -0.36 15.33
N PRO A 147 -1.04 0.30 16.31
CA PRO A 147 -2.43 0.01 16.64
C PRO A 147 -3.38 0.21 15.46
N LEU A 148 -3.21 1.30 14.70
CA LEU A 148 -3.98 1.60 13.49
C LEU A 148 -3.80 0.50 12.43
N LEU A 149 -2.57 0.03 12.23
CA LEU A 149 -2.29 -1.09 11.32
C LEU A 149 -2.99 -2.37 11.76
N GLN A 150 -2.97 -2.66 13.06
CA GLN A 150 -3.62 -3.85 13.61
C GLN A 150 -5.14 -3.82 13.40
N ASP A 151 -5.78 -2.67 13.61
CA ASP A 151 -7.20 -2.47 13.32
C ASP A 151 -7.52 -2.73 11.85
N TRP A 152 -6.72 -2.17 10.94
CA TRP A 152 -6.87 -2.37 9.50
C TRP A 152 -6.71 -3.83 9.09
N VAL A 153 -5.69 -4.52 9.60
CA VAL A 153 -5.47 -5.94 9.30
C VAL A 153 -6.66 -6.76 9.80
N VAL A 154 -7.09 -6.59 11.06
CA VAL A 154 -8.23 -7.33 11.62
C VAL A 154 -9.52 -7.04 10.84
N PHE A 155 -9.79 -5.80 10.46
CA PHE A 155 -10.96 -5.44 9.64
C PHE A 155 -10.91 -6.12 8.27
N SER A 156 -9.73 -6.15 7.63
CA SER A 156 -9.53 -6.73 6.32
C SER A 156 -9.68 -8.26 6.30
N LEU A 157 -9.48 -8.97 7.43
CA LEU A 157 -9.60 -10.43 7.51
C LEU A 157 -10.92 -10.94 6.93
N SER A 158 -12.02 -10.25 7.22
CA SER A 158 -13.36 -10.61 6.73
C SER A 158 -13.49 -10.60 5.21
N ASN A 159 -12.65 -9.83 4.50
CA ASN A 159 -12.60 -9.81 3.05
C ASN A 159 -11.82 -11.01 2.49
N PHE A 160 -10.75 -11.43 3.17
CA PHE A 160 -9.95 -12.60 2.77
C PHE A 160 -10.63 -13.92 3.05
N THR A 161 -11.27 -14.05 4.22
CA THR A 161 -11.91 -15.30 4.63
C THR A 161 -13.13 -15.63 3.78
N LYS A 162 -13.68 -14.68 3.01
CA LYS A 162 -14.74 -14.94 2.01
C LYS A 162 -14.19 -15.51 0.70
N SER A 163 -12.91 -15.27 0.39
CA SER A 163 -12.24 -15.74 -0.82
C SER A 163 -11.33 -16.91 -0.46
N PHE A 164 -11.84 -18.13 -0.54
CA PHE A 164 -11.09 -19.36 -0.24
C PHE A 164 -10.08 -19.70 -1.35
N SER A 165 -9.05 -18.87 -1.49
CA SER A 165 -8.03 -19.05 -2.51
C SER A 165 -6.63 -19.07 -1.89
N ASN A 166 -5.73 -19.83 -2.53
CA ASN A 166 -4.30 -19.79 -2.22
C ASN A 166 -3.76 -18.35 -2.26
N MET A 167 -4.34 -17.53 -3.15
CA MET A 167 -4.04 -16.11 -3.25
C MET A 167 -4.42 -15.34 -1.98
N ALA A 168 -5.57 -15.62 -1.37
CA ALA A 168 -5.98 -15.01 -0.11
C ALA A 168 -5.01 -15.40 1.03
N THR A 169 -4.57 -16.65 1.10
CA THR A 169 -3.55 -17.07 2.09
C THR A 169 -2.22 -16.35 1.86
N TRP A 170 -1.78 -16.22 0.62
CA TRP A 170 -0.55 -15.49 0.28
C TRP A 170 -0.66 -14.00 0.65
N CYS A 171 -1.78 -13.34 0.32
CA CYS A 171 -2.03 -11.95 0.68
C CYS A 171 -2.06 -11.75 2.21
N LEU A 172 -2.76 -12.62 2.95
CA LEU A 172 -2.78 -12.58 4.42
C LEU A 172 -1.38 -12.76 5.01
N THR A 173 -0.58 -13.67 4.45
CA THR A 173 0.81 -13.86 4.88
C THR A 173 1.62 -12.58 4.67
N CYS A 174 1.47 -11.93 3.51
CA CYS A 174 2.09 -10.63 3.24
C CYS A 174 1.66 -9.57 4.26
N PHE A 175 0.37 -9.50 4.61
CA PHE A 175 -0.13 -8.58 5.63
C PHE A 175 0.45 -8.82 7.02
N PHE A 176 0.42 -10.06 7.48
CA PHE A 176 0.95 -10.41 8.81
C PHE A 176 2.43 -10.12 8.94
N ILE A 177 3.22 -10.46 7.91
CA ILE A 177 4.66 -10.13 7.89
C ILE A 177 4.87 -8.61 7.86
N SER A 178 4.09 -7.88 7.05
CA SER A 178 4.20 -6.42 6.95
C SER A 178 3.86 -5.71 8.25
N ALA A 179 2.86 -6.21 8.99
CA ALA A 179 2.40 -5.66 10.26
C ALA A 179 3.21 -6.12 11.48
N SER A 180 4.15 -7.05 11.30
CA SER A 180 4.94 -7.58 12.41
C SER A 180 6.03 -6.60 12.84
N PRO A 181 6.22 -6.36 14.14
CA PRO A 181 7.40 -5.66 14.66
C PRO A 181 8.66 -6.53 14.66
N ASN A 182 8.54 -7.84 14.40
CA ASN A 182 9.65 -8.79 14.42
C ASN A 182 10.51 -8.69 13.15
N LYS A 183 11.70 -8.08 13.28
CA LYS A 183 12.65 -7.87 12.17
C LYS A 183 13.03 -9.15 11.42
N TRP A 184 13.11 -10.28 12.11
CA TRP A 184 13.45 -11.56 11.48
C TRP A 184 12.32 -12.06 10.60
N LEU A 185 11.07 -11.95 11.07
CA LEU A 185 9.91 -12.30 10.27
C LEU A 185 9.80 -11.38 9.05
N LYS A 186 10.04 -10.08 9.21
CA LYS A 186 10.10 -9.12 8.09
C LYS A 186 11.18 -9.46 7.06
N ALA A 187 12.33 -9.97 7.49
CA ALA A 187 13.41 -10.36 6.58
C ALA A 187 13.02 -11.52 5.64
N TYR A 188 12.00 -12.32 5.99
CA TYR A 188 11.44 -13.34 5.10
C TYR A 188 10.51 -12.77 4.02
N PHE A 189 10.12 -11.50 4.09
CA PHE A 189 9.17 -10.92 3.13
C PHE A 189 9.56 -11.11 1.65
N PRO A 190 10.82 -10.88 1.22
CA PRO A 190 11.21 -11.10 -0.17
C PRO A 190 11.03 -12.56 -0.63
N TYR A 191 11.19 -13.53 0.27
CA TYR A 191 10.93 -14.94 -0.03
C TYR A 191 9.45 -15.17 -0.31
N VAL A 192 8.58 -14.71 0.60
CA VAL A 192 7.12 -14.85 0.48
C VAL A 192 6.60 -14.10 -0.75
N GLN A 193 7.10 -12.90 -1.00
CA GLN A 193 6.70 -12.07 -2.14
C GLN A 193 6.93 -12.80 -3.49
N ASN A 194 7.98 -13.62 -3.60
CA ASN A 194 8.27 -14.38 -4.82
C ASN A 194 7.40 -15.63 -5.00
N ARG A 195 6.59 -16.01 -4.00
CA ARG A 195 5.77 -17.22 -3.98
C ARG A 195 4.28 -16.93 -4.17
N VAL A 196 3.96 -16.00 -5.07
CA VAL A 196 2.59 -15.58 -5.38
C VAL A 196 1.71 -16.79 -5.71
N GLY A 197 0.63 -16.97 -4.94
CA GLY A 197 -0.36 -18.04 -5.14
C GLY A 197 0.13 -19.47 -4.88
N ARG A 198 1.39 -19.66 -4.45
CA ARG A 198 1.89 -20.98 -4.05
C ARG A 198 1.27 -21.40 -2.72
N TYR A 199 1.15 -22.71 -2.54
CA TYR A 199 0.41 -23.29 -1.44
C TYR A 199 1.04 -24.59 -0.93
N ASP A 200 2.37 -24.62 -0.93
CA ASP A 200 3.14 -25.75 -0.45
C ASP A 200 3.14 -25.78 1.09
N TYR A 201 3.69 -26.85 1.66
CA TYR A 201 3.85 -26.99 3.11
C TYR A 201 4.53 -25.76 3.75
N GLU A 202 5.59 -25.25 3.12
CA GLU A 202 6.32 -24.08 3.62
C GLU A 202 5.45 -22.82 3.65
N ASP A 203 4.62 -22.60 2.63
CA ASP A 203 3.72 -21.44 2.55
C ASP A 203 2.68 -21.49 3.68
N LYS A 204 2.09 -22.68 3.90
CA LYS A 204 1.16 -22.93 5.01
C LYS A 204 1.81 -22.67 6.36
N LYS A 205 3.06 -23.12 6.57
CA LYS A 205 3.79 -22.92 7.82
C LYS A 205 4.16 -21.46 8.07
N ILE A 206 4.65 -20.75 7.06
CA ILE A 206 4.95 -19.32 7.17
C ILE A 206 3.67 -18.53 7.48
N PHE A 207 2.54 -18.87 6.85
CA PHE A 207 1.25 -18.29 7.18
C PHE A 207 0.90 -18.45 8.67
N CYS A 208 1.00 -19.67 9.22
CA CYS A 208 0.71 -19.92 10.63
C CYS A 208 1.67 -19.15 11.56
N ILE A 209 2.97 -19.14 11.26
CA ILE A 209 3.98 -18.41 12.04
C ILE A 209 3.68 -16.91 12.04
N ALA A 210 3.43 -16.34 10.86
CA ALA A 210 3.16 -14.91 10.72
C ALA A 210 1.84 -14.51 11.40
N GLY A 211 0.79 -15.33 11.24
CA GLY A 211 -0.50 -15.11 11.90
C GLY A 211 -0.41 -15.22 13.43
N ALA A 212 0.35 -16.17 13.95
CA ALA A 212 0.55 -16.33 15.39
C ALA A 212 1.39 -15.18 15.98
N ASP A 213 2.44 -14.73 15.26
CA ASP A 213 3.21 -13.55 15.65
C ASP A 213 2.32 -12.30 15.68
N PHE A 214 1.49 -12.08 14.65
CA PHE A 214 0.54 -10.98 14.62
C PHE A 214 -0.45 -11.05 15.80
N TYR A 215 -1.07 -12.21 16.04
CA TYR A 215 -2.03 -12.41 17.14
C TYR A 215 -1.41 -12.13 18.51
N LYS A 216 -0.17 -12.58 18.75
CA LYS A 216 0.56 -12.33 20.00
C LYS A 216 0.77 -10.84 20.27
N HIS A 217 0.98 -10.05 19.22
CA HIS A 217 1.18 -8.59 19.32
C HIS A 217 -0.12 -7.79 19.37
N LEU A 218 -1.30 -8.40 19.17
CA LEU A 218 -2.58 -7.75 19.43
C LEU A 218 -2.72 -7.50 20.93
N THR A 219 -2.86 -6.25 21.34
CA THR A 219 -3.03 -5.89 22.76
C THR A 219 -4.51 -5.75 23.14
N ASN A 220 -5.38 -5.46 22.17
CA ASN A 220 -6.80 -5.27 22.39
C ASN A 220 -7.57 -6.62 22.39
N CYS A 221 -8.33 -6.88 23.45
CA CYS A 221 -9.13 -8.11 23.57
C CYS A 221 -10.21 -8.24 22.49
N HIS A 222 -10.78 -7.12 22.03
CA HIS A 222 -11.75 -7.11 20.93
C HIS A 222 -11.09 -7.50 19.61
N GLN A 223 -9.89 -6.97 19.31
CA GLN A 223 -9.12 -7.35 18.13
C GLN A 223 -8.78 -8.85 18.15
N ARG A 224 -8.32 -9.38 19.29
CA ARG A 224 -8.04 -10.82 19.44
C ARG A 224 -9.27 -11.67 19.18
N LYS A 225 -10.41 -11.29 19.75
CA LYS A 225 -11.67 -11.99 19.52
C LYS A 225 -12.08 -11.93 18.04
N SER A 226 -12.06 -10.75 17.43
CA SER A 226 -12.38 -10.56 16.02
C SER A 226 -11.44 -11.33 15.08
N PHE A 227 -10.16 -11.45 15.44
CA PHE A 227 -9.19 -12.29 14.73
C PHE A 227 -9.61 -13.77 14.78
N VAL A 228 -9.83 -14.30 15.98
CA VAL A 228 -10.22 -15.71 16.19
C VAL A 228 -11.56 -16.00 15.51
N ASP A 229 -12.56 -15.13 15.70
CA ASP A 229 -13.89 -15.27 15.11
C ASP A 229 -13.83 -15.28 13.58
N SER A 230 -12.96 -14.45 12.98
CA SER A 230 -12.76 -14.41 11.52
C SER A 230 -12.28 -15.76 10.97
N PHE A 231 -11.33 -16.41 11.64
CA PHE A 231 -10.81 -17.72 11.21
C PHE A 231 -11.69 -18.90 11.64
N MET A 232 -12.37 -18.82 12.78
CA MET A 232 -13.28 -19.87 13.26
C MET A 232 -14.45 -20.12 12.29
N ARG A 233 -14.96 -19.06 11.64
CA ARG A 233 -16.05 -19.17 10.64
C ARG A 233 -15.65 -19.99 9.41
N VAL A 234 -14.35 -20.13 9.16
CA VAL A 234 -13.79 -20.72 7.94
C VAL A 234 -12.88 -21.90 8.22
N LYS A 235 -12.84 -22.36 9.46
CA LYS A 235 -11.92 -23.40 9.92
C LYS A 235 -12.21 -24.76 9.29
N ASP A 236 -13.47 -25.05 8.98
CA ASP A 236 -13.92 -26.36 8.48
C ASP A 236 -13.78 -26.48 6.94
N GLU A 237 -13.31 -25.41 6.28
CA GLU A 237 -13.00 -25.42 4.85
C GLU A 237 -11.83 -26.36 4.57
N LYS A 238 -12.03 -27.30 3.64
CA LYS A 238 -11.08 -28.38 3.36
C LYS A 238 -9.78 -27.80 2.82
N ASP A 239 -8.66 -28.31 3.34
CA ASP A 239 -7.29 -28.01 2.91
C ASP A 239 -6.72 -26.62 3.29
N MET A 240 -7.44 -25.81 4.07
CA MET A 240 -6.99 -24.49 4.50
C MET A 240 -6.10 -24.51 5.76
N PRO A 241 -5.13 -23.58 5.93
CA PRO A 241 -4.18 -23.61 7.04
C PRO A 241 -4.77 -22.94 8.30
N PHE A 242 -6.08 -22.64 8.30
CA PHE A 242 -6.74 -21.88 9.35
C PHE A 242 -6.89 -22.69 10.64
N ASN A 243 -7.14 -24.00 10.55
CA ASN A 243 -7.11 -24.87 11.73
C ASN A 243 -5.74 -24.90 12.39
N ASP A 244 -4.69 -25.05 11.58
CA ASP A 244 -3.31 -25.05 12.07
C ASP A 244 -2.94 -23.70 12.71
N LEU A 245 -3.38 -22.59 12.12
CA LEU A 245 -3.23 -21.26 12.72
C LEU A 245 -3.94 -21.16 14.07
N LEU A 246 -5.21 -21.57 14.15
CA LEU A 246 -6.00 -21.54 15.39
C LEU A 246 -5.40 -22.43 16.48
N ASN A 247 -4.77 -23.55 16.11
CA ASN A 247 -4.04 -24.42 17.05
C ASN A 247 -2.68 -23.84 17.48
N SER A 248 -2.16 -22.84 16.76
CA SER A 248 -0.86 -22.22 17.02
C SER A 248 -0.95 -20.95 17.89
N ILE A 249 -2.16 -20.50 18.23
CA ILE A 249 -2.42 -19.26 19.00
C ILE A 249 -2.98 -19.51 20.40
#